data_AF-A0AB39R2Z3-F1
#
_entry.id   AF-A0AB39R2Z3-F1
#
_cell.length_a   1.000
_cell.length_b   1.000
_cell.length_c   1.000
_cell.angle_alpha   90.00
_cell.angle_beta   90.00
_cell.angle_gamma   90.00
#
_symmetry.space_group_name_H-M   'P 1'
#
loop_
_entity.id
_entity.type
_entity.pdbx_description
1 polymer ?
#
loop_
_entity_poly.entity_id
_entity_poly.type
_entity_poly.pdbx_seq_one_letter_code
_entity_poly.pdbx_strand_id
1 'polypeptide(L)'
;MPHDDLTVLRARNAVRQAAGQLAEDAPQLLVGSVGAYRVGLAPRTAGLRQAALAAWLTGIPEHVIAADGRLSVTVVHRWIAARYSPGHPGDN
;
A
#
# COMPACT_ATOMS: atom_id res chain seq x y z
N MET A 1 -3.61 5.01 31.99
CA MET A 1 -2.48 4.23 31.45
C MET A 1 -2.00 4.94 30.19
N PRO A 2 -0.83 5.62 30.18
CA PRO A 2 -0.34 6.33 29.00
C PRO A 2 0.66 5.45 28.23
N HIS A 3 0.25 4.83 27.13
CA HIS A 3 1.14 3.99 26.30
C HIS A 3 0.98 4.20 24.79
N ASP A 4 0.46 5.36 24.35
CA ASP A 4 0.10 5.54 22.93
C ASP A 4 0.92 6.60 22.19
N ASP A 5 1.42 7.65 22.84
CA ASP A 5 2.05 8.77 22.11
C ASP A 5 3.41 8.44 21.50
N LEU A 6 4.25 7.68 22.21
CA LEU A 6 5.58 7.27 21.72
C LEU A 6 5.49 6.24 20.59
N THR A 7 4.51 5.36 20.67
CA THR A 7 4.20 4.32 19.67
C THR A 7 3.71 4.98 18.38
N VAL A 8 2.82 5.97 18.51
CA VAL A 8 2.35 6.80 17.40
C VAL A 8 3.50 7.60 16.78
N LEU A 9 4.37 8.22 17.59
CA LEU A 9 5.53 8.97 17.07
C LEU A 9 6.55 8.09 16.35
N ARG A 10 6.79 6.87 16.85
CA ARG A 10 7.69 5.90 16.18
C ARG A 10 7.11 5.42 14.85
N ALA A 11 5.81 5.12 14.82
CA ALA A 11 5.13 4.76 13.58
C ALA A 11 5.22 5.89 12.54
N ARG A 12 4.99 7.14 12.96
CA ARG A 12 5.08 8.31 12.08
C ARG A 12 6.50 8.56 11.55
N ASN A 13 7.53 8.32 12.35
CA ASN A 13 8.91 8.44 11.91
C ASN A 13 9.31 7.33 10.92
N ALA A 14 8.87 6.09 11.15
CA ALA A 14 9.13 4.99 10.22
C ALA A 14 8.52 5.27 8.84
N VAL A 15 7.29 5.82 8.79
CA VAL A 15 6.63 6.22 7.54
C VAL A 15 7.40 7.34 6.83
N ARG A 16 7.86 8.36 7.57
CA ARG A 16 8.68 9.44 6.98
C ARG A 16 9.98 8.94 6.40
N GLN A 17 10.67 8.02 7.08
CA GLN A 17 11.92 7.46 6.57
C GLN A 17 11.69 6.60 5.32
N ALA A 18 10.66 5.75 5.31
CA ALA A 18 10.33 4.95 4.14
C ALA A 18 9.96 5.82 2.92
N ALA A 19 9.22 6.90 3.15
CA ALA A 19 8.87 7.86 2.09
C ALA A 19 10.09 8.62 1.57
N GLY A 20 11.04 8.96 2.44
CA GLY A 20 12.32 9.57 2.06
C GLY A 20 13.14 8.65 1.16
N GLN A 21 13.33 7.39 1.57
CA GLN A 21 14.06 6.39 0.78
C GLN A 21 13.42 6.17 -0.59
N LEU A 22 12.08 6.11 -0.66
CA LEU A 22 11.36 5.94 -1.93
C LEU A 22 11.59 7.12 -2.91
N ALA A 23 11.72 8.35 -2.38
CA ALA A 23 11.99 9.54 -3.19
C ALA A 23 13.45 9.59 -3.69
N GLU A 24 14.39 9.06 -2.91
CA GLU A 24 15.81 8.97 -3.28
C GLU A 24 16.09 7.83 -4.29
N ASP A 25 15.31 6.74 -4.24
CA ASP A 25 15.40 5.62 -5.19
C ASP A 25 14.66 5.87 -6.52
N ALA A 26 13.69 6.80 -6.56
CA ALA A 26 12.90 7.11 -7.74
C ALA A 26 13.74 7.56 -8.98
N PRO A 27 14.75 8.44 -8.87
CA PRO A 27 15.57 8.83 -10.01
C PRO A 27 16.49 7.70 -10.51
N GLN A 28 16.91 6.79 -9.62
CA GLN A 28 17.78 5.65 -10.00
C GLN A 28 16.99 4.57 -10.77
N LEU A 29 15.70 4.43 -10.50
CA LEU A 29 14.79 3.52 -11.21
C LEU A 29 14.29 4.07 -12.55
N LEU A 30 14.38 5.39 -12.77
CA LEU A 30 14.01 6.04 -14.04
C LEU A 30 15.06 5.86 -15.16
N VAL A 31 16.29 5.50 -14.81
CA VAL A 31 17.38 5.18 -15.78
C VAL A 31 17.24 3.76 -16.35
N GLY A 32 16.51 2.88 -15.68
CA GLY A 32 16.23 1.51 -16.13
C GLY A 32 14.93 1.44 -16.94
N SER A 33 15.05 1.08 -18.22
CA SER A 33 13.97 0.83 -19.19
C SER A 33 12.63 0.35 -18.57
N VAL A 34 11.50 0.83 -19.08
CA VAL A 34 10.10 0.64 -18.64
C VAL A 34 9.73 -0.81 -18.23
N GLY A 35 10.42 -1.82 -18.77
CA GLY A 35 10.29 -3.23 -18.39
C GLY A 35 10.79 -3.55 -16.98
N ALA A 36 11.93 -3.01 -16.55
CA ALA A 36 12.46 -3.19 -15.18
C ALA A 36 11.61 -2.43 -14.15
N TYR A 37 11.08 -1.27 -14.53
CA TYR A 37 10.14 -0.50 -13.72
C TYR A 37 8.86 -1.31 -13.43
N ARG A 38 8.28 -1.98 -14.43
CA ARG A 38 7.09 -2.84 -14.24
C ARG A 38 7.38 -4.09 -13.40
N VAL A 39 8.55 -4.72 -13.58
CA VAL A 39 8.95 -5.91 -12.81
C VAL A 39 9.25 -5.56 -11.34
N GLY A 40 9.81 -4.38 -11.06
CA GLY A 40 9.99 -3.87 -9.69
C GLY A 40 8.70 -3.33 -9.04
N LEU A 41 7.74 -2.86 -9.84
CA LEU A 41 6.45 -2.35 -9.37
C LEU A 41 5.51 -3.48 -8.91
N ALA A 42 5.57 -4.65 -9.54
CA ALA A 42 4.72 -5.80 -9.20
C ALA A 42 4.86 -6.26 -7.73
N PRO A 43 6.07 -6.54 -7.19
CA PRO A 43 6.23 -6.91 -5.78
C PRO A 43 5.91 -5.75 -4.84
N ARG A 44 6.22 -4.50 -5.22
CA ARG A 44 5.85 -3.31 -4.42
C ARG A 44 4.34 -3.12 -4.33
N THR A 45 3.61 -3.39 -5.41
CA THR A 45 2.14 -3.33 -5.45
C THR A 45 1.52 -4.46 -4.63
N ALA A 46 2.13 -5.66 -4.64
CA ALA A 46 1.70 -6.77 -3.79
C ALA A 46 1.86 -6.46 -2.29
N GLY A 47 3.01 -5.87 -1.90
CA GLY A 47 3.23 -5.41 -0.53
C GLY A 47 2.26 -4.30 -0.10
N LEU A 48 2.00 -3.33 -0.97
CA LEU A 48 1.03 -2.26 -0.73
C LEU A 48 -0.40 -2.81 -0.60
N ARG A 49 -0.77 -3.79 -1.43
CA ARG A 49 -2.06 -4.48 -1.35
C ARG A 49 -2.19 -5.23 -0.03
N GLN A 50 -1.17 -5.97 0.42
CA GLN A 50 -1.21 -6.67 1.70
C GLN A 50 -1.33 -5.69 2.88
N ALA A 51 -0.57 -4.59 2.87
CA ALA A 51 -0.65 -3.56 3.90
C ALA A 51 -2.04 -2.89 3.95
N ALA A 52 -2.61 -2.55 2.79
CA ALA A 52 -3.95 -1.99 2.68
C ALA A 52 -5.02 -2.96 3.22
N LEU A 53 -4.90 -4.25 2.90
CA LEU A 53 -5.81 -5.28 3.42
C LEU A 53 -5.67 -5.49 4.93
N ALA A 54 -4.45 -5.47 5.46
CA ALA A 54 -4.20 -5.57 6.89
C ALA A 54 -4.78 -4.37 7.66
N ALA A 55 -4.60 -3.15 7.15
CA ALA A 55 -5.18 -1.93 7.72
C ALA A 55 -6.72 -1.97 7.70
N TRP A 56 -7.30 -2.44 6.61
CA TRP A 56 -8.75 -2.58 6.50
C TRP A 56 -9.30 -3.63 7.49
N LEU A 57 -8.58 -4.75 7.69
CA LEU A 57 -8.92 -5.77 8.68
C LEU A 57 -8.88 -5.27 10.12
N THR A 58 -8.07 -4.26 10.44
CA THR A 58 -8.06 -3.61 11.76
C THR A 58 -9.15 -2.55 11.91
N GLY A 59 -10.04 -2.39 10.92
CA GLY A 59 -11.16 -1.44 10.95
C GLY A 59 -10.85 -0.06 10.40
N ILE A 60 -9.69 0.15 9.76
CA ILE A 60 -9.38 1.43 9.12
C ILE A 60 -10.22 1.56 7.85
N PRO A 61 -10.96 2.67 7.67
CA PRO A 61 -11.81 2.84 6.50
C PRO A 61 -10.99 3.05 5.22
N GLU A 62 -11.53 2.57 4.11
CA GLU A 62 -10.85 2.54 2.79
C GLU A 62 -10.38 3.93 2.30
N HIS A 63 -11.08 5.00 2.64
CA HIS A 63 -10.69 6.36 2.25
C HIS A 63 -9.43 6.86 2.99
N VAL A 64 -9.22 6.43 4.23
CA VAL A 64 -8.01 6.74 5.00
C VAL A 64 -6.83 5.97 4.43
N ILE A 65 -7.02 4.67 4.13
CA ILE A 65 -6.01 3.82 3.49
C ILE A 65 -5.62 4.38 2.11
N ALA A 66 -6.60 4.88 1.34
CA ALA A 66 -6.37 5.51 0.05
C ALA A 66 -5.54 6.80 0.19
N ALA A 67 -5.88 7.66 1.16
CA ALA A 67 -5.14 8.89 1.43
C ALA A 67 -3.69 8.60 1.87
N ASP A 68 -3.49 7.66 2.80
CA ASP A 68 -2.17 7.26 3.30
C ASP A 68 -1.32 6.57 2.23
N GLY A 69 -1.95 5.73 1.40
CA GLY A 69 -1.29 5.05 0.28
C GLY A 69 -1.06 5.92 -0.96
N ARG A 70 -1.56 7.16 -0.98
CA ARG A 70 -1.71 7.98 -2.21
C ARG A 70 -2.33 7.20 -3.37
N LEU A 71 -3.33 6.39 -3.04
CA LEU A 71 -4.09 5.59 -3.99
C LEU A 71 -5.48 6.20 -4.16
N SER A 72 -6.13 5.90 -5.28
CA SER A 72 -7.55 6.15 -5.40
C SER A 72 -8.34 5.16 -4.53
N VAL A 73 -9.41 5.65 -3.89
CA VAL A 73 -10.36 4.81 -3.11
C VAL A 73 -10.83 3.61 -3.94
N THR A 74 -11.08 3.79 -5.23
CA THR A 74 -11.48 2.73 -6.17
C THR A 74 -10.47 1.58 -6.24
N VAL A 75 -9.17 1.85 -6.10
CA VAL A 75 -8.11 0.83 -6.12
C VAL A 75 -8.14 0.01 -4.83
N VAL A 76 -8.27 0.68 -3.69
CA VAL A 76 -8.39 0.05 -2.37
C VAL A 76 -9.67 -0.79 -2.31
N HIS A 77 -10.79 -0.23 -2.76
CA HIS A 77 -12.06 -0.93 -2.87
C HIS A 77 -11.96 -2.18 -3.75
N ARG A 78 -11.31 -2.09 -4.93
CA ARG A 78 -11.05 -3.24 -5.80
C ARG A 78 -10.21 -4.31 -5.09
N TRP A 79 -9.22 -3.95 -4.29
CA TRP A 79 -8.39 -4.91 -3.58
C TRP A 79 -9.14 -5.62 -2.46
N ILE A 80 -9.96 -4.89 -1.71
CA ILE A 80 -10.85 -5.43 -0.69
C ILE A 80 -11.86 -6.37 -1.37
N ALA A 81 -12.57 -5.90 -2.40
CA ALA A 81 -13.52 -6.70 -3.17
C ALA A 81 -12.88 -7.98 -3.74
N ALA A 82 -11.68 -7.89 -4.31
CA ALA A 82 -10.93 -9.05 -4.82
C ALA A 82 -10.50 -10.04 -3.73
N ARG A 83 -10.45 -9.64 -2.45
CA ARG A 83 -10.25 -10.56 -1.32
C ARG A 83 -11.56 -11.28 -0.94
N TYR A 84 -12.69 -10.61 -1.09
CA TYR A 84 -14.03 -11.18 -0.85
C TYR A 84 -14.61 -11.94 -2.04
N SER A 85 -13.99 -11.85 -3.20
CA SER A 85 -14.21 -12.74 -4.33
C SER A 85 -13.10 -13.79 -4.42
N PRO A 86 -13.04 -14.80 -3.54
CA PRO A 86 -12.25 -15.99 -3.80
C PRO A 86 -12.97 -16.81 -4.88
N GLY A 87 -12.86 -16.36 -6.12
CA GLY A 87 -13.45 -17.02 -7.27
C GLY A 87 -14.92 -16.64 -7.52
N HIS A 88 -15.16 -16.00 -8.66
CA HIS A 88 -16.25 -16.48 -9.50
C HIS A 88 -15.63 -17.38 -10.56
N PRO A 89 -15.61 -18.72 -10.36
CA PRO A 89 -15.71 -19.63 -11.47
C PRO A 89 -17.18 -19.67 -11.88
N GLY A 90 -17.54 -18.90 -12.90
CA GLY A 90 -18.89 -18.93 -13.44
C GLY A 90 -19.01 -18.09 -14.69
N ASP A 91 -19.57 -18.71 -15.72
CA ASP A 91 -20.15 -18.12 -16.93
C ASP A 91 -19.19 -17.54 -17.99
N ASN A 92 -18.54 -18.45 -18.75
CA ASN A 92 -19.04 -19.00 -20.02
C ASN A 92 -17.87 -19.49 -20.89
#